data_AF-A0A6B3BVH9-F1
#
_entry.id   AF-A0A6B3BVH9-F1
#
_cell.length_a   1.000
_cell.length_b   1.000
_cell.length_c   1.000
_cell.angle_alpha   90.00
_cell.angle_beta   90.00
_cell.angle_gamma   90.00
#
_symmetry.space_group_name_H-M   'P 1'
#
loop_
_entity.id
_entity.type
_entity.pdbx_description
1 polymer ?
#
loop_
_entity_poly.entity_id
_entity_poly.type
_entity_poly.pdbx_seq_one_letter_code
_entity_poly.pdbx_strand_id
1 'polypeptide(L)' 'MPDLMKAIGSVLPLRHAIEDLRALFDGASFAVIWSSLGREAVVALGYASPAYGLLRFFERRGRANAALEVM' A
#
# COMPACT_ATOMS: atom_id res chain seq x y z
N MET A 1 21.25 -9.17 -3.31
CA MET A 1 19.90 -9.76 -3.32
C MET A 1 19.57 -10.27 -4.72
N PRO A 2 18.90 -11.43 -4.84
CA PRO A 2 18.30 -11.89 -6.09
C PRO A 2 17.32 -10.84 -6.64
N ASP A 3 17.21 -10.74 -7.96
CA ASP A 3 16.41 -9.67 -8.59
C ASP A 3 14.92 -9.77 -8.26
N LEU A 4 14.41 -10.99 -8.03
CA LEU A 4 13.06 -11.20 -7.54
C LEU A 4 12.81 -10.57 -6.16
N MET A 5 13.78 -10.69 -5.23
CA MET A 5 13.65 -10.06 -3.90
C MET A 5 13.72 -8.54 -3.99
N LYS A 6 14.53 -7.98 -4.90
CA LYS A 6 14.55 -6.53 -5.14
C LYS A 6 13.21 -6.03 -5.68
N ALA A 7 12.63 -6.77 -6.63
CA ALA A 7 11.33 -6.44 -7.22
C ALA A 7 10.22 -6.46 -6.17
N ILE A 8 10.15 -7.50 -5.34
CA ILE A 8 9.16 -7.57 -4.24
C ILE A 8 9.40 -6.46 -3.21
N GLY A 9 10.66 -6.23 -2.84
CA GLY A 9 11.00 -5.14 -1.93
C GLY A 9 10.60 -3.77 -2.47
N SER A 10 10.56 -3.60 -3.80
CA SER A 10 10.23 -2.32 -4.43
C SER A 10 8.78 -1.89 -4.30
N VAL A 11 7.88 -2.82 -3.98
CA VAL A 11 6.46 -2.55 -3.78
C VAL A 11 6.06 -2.56 -2.30
N LEU A 12 7.04 -2.60 -1.38
CA LEU A 12 6.75 -2.46 0.04
C LEU A 12 6.29 -1.02 0.36
N PRO A 13 5.22 -0.84 1.14
CA PRO A 13 4.81 0.47 1.63
C PRO A 13 5.95 1.14 2.39
N LEU A 14 6.03 2.47 2.30
CA LEU A 14 7.00 3.34 2.98
C LEU A 14 8.44 3.20 2.51
N ARG A 15 8.77 2.29 1.60
CA ARG A 15 10.15 2.11 1.12
C ARG A 15 10.72 3.41 0.56
N HIS A 16 10.01 4.05 -0.35
CA HIS A 16 10.50 5.24 -1.04
C HIS A 16 10.52 6.44 -0.08
N ALA A 17 9.58 6.50 0.87
CA ALA A 17 9.58 7.53 1.91
C ALA A 17 10.82 7.42 2.81
N ILE A 18 11.21 6.19 3.18
CA ILE A 18 12.41 5.94 4.01
C ILE A 18 13.69 6.25 3.23
N GLU A 19 13.75 5.90 1.94
CA GLU A 19 14.88 6.23 1.05
C GLU A 19 15.08 7.75 0.95
N ASP A 20 14.01 8.50 0.72
CA ASP A 20 14.04 9.97 0.64
C ASP A 20 14.35 10.64 1.98
N LEU A 21 13.85 10.08 3.08
CA LEU A 21 14.14 10.60 4.42
C LEU A 21 15.63 10.47 4.74
N ARG A 22 16.27 9.35 4.35
CA ARG A 22 17.73 9.20 4.46
C ARG A 22 18.46 10.24 3.62
N ALA A 23 18.05 10.43 2.36
CA ALA A 23 18.65 11.44 1.49
C ALA A 23 18.50 12.86 2.06
N LEU A 24 17.36 13.17 2.69
CA LEU A 24 17.12 14.44 3.37
C LEU A 24 18.11 14.63 4.54
N PHE A 25 18.34 13.59 5.34
CA PHE A 25 19.34 13.63 6.41
C PHE A 25 20.78 13.76 5.89
N ASP A 26 21.04 13.28 4.67
CA ASP A 26 22.31 13.47 3.96
C ASP A 26 22.43 14.85 3.28
N GLY A 27 21.44 15.74 3.47
CA GLY A 27 21.46 17.11 2.97
C GLY A 27 20.77 17.33 1.62
N ALA A 28 20.01 16.36 1.12
CA ALA A 28 19.19 16.54 -0.08
C ALA A 28 18.07 17.58 0.14
N SER A 29 17.57 18.14 -0.97
CA SER A 29 16.44 19.07 -0.92
C SER A 29 15.12 18.37 -0.57
N PHE A 30 14.25 19.06 0.16
CA PHE A 30 12.86 18.65 0.41
C PHE A 30 12.06 18.37 -0.87
N ALA A 31 12.49 18.90 -2.02
CA ALA A 31 11.87 18.61 -3.31
C ALA A 31 11.85 17.11 -3.66
N VAL A 32 12.78 16.31 -3.12
CA VAL A 32 12.86 14.87 -3.41
C VAL A 32 11.62 14.12 -2.93
N ILE A 33 11.06 14.53 -1.78
CA ILE A 33 9.89 13.91 -1.13
C ILE A 33 8.65 13.95 -2.02
N TRP A 34 8.45 15.03 -2.79
CA TRP A 34 7.27 15.15 -3.66
C TRP A 34 7.20 14.05 -4.71
N SER A 35 8.36 13.64 -5.24
CA SER A 35 8.44 12.59 -6.25
C SER A 35 8.14 11.20 -5.66
N SER A 36 8.56 10.96 -4.42
CA SER A 36 8.31 9.72 -3.68
C SER A 36 6.89 9.61 -3.17
N LEU A 37 6.26 10.73 -2.79
CA LEU A 37 4.87 10.76 -2.37
C LEU A 37 3.94 10.22 -3.46
N GLY A 38 4.21 10.56 -4.73
CA GLY A 38 3.48 10.01 -5.88
C GLY A 38 3.65 8.50 -6.03
N ARG A 39 4.86 7.97 -5.82
CA ARG A 39 5.14 6.52 -5.89
C ARG A 39 4.46 5.76 -4.75
N GLU A 40 4.57 6.27 -3.53
CA GLU A 40 3.91 5.69 -2.36
C GLU A 40 2.38 5.73 -2.49
N ALA A 41 1.81 6.77 -3.10
CA ALA A 41 0.38 6.81 -3.37
C ALA A 41 -0.06 5.68 -4.30
N VAL A 42 0.72 5.37 -5.34
CA VAL A 42 0.43 4.24 -6.25
C VAL A 42 0.50 2.89 -5.52
N VAL A 43 1.54 2.69 -4.69
CA VAL A 43 1.66 1.47 -3.87
C VAL A 43 0.48 1.36 -2.90
N ALA A 44 0.16 2.44 -2.18
CA ALA A 44 -0.96 2.48 -1.25
C ALA A 44 -2.29 2.17 -1.93
N LEU A 45 -2.54 2.74 -3.12
CA LEU A 45 -3.73 2.42 -3.92
C LEU A 45 -3.76 0.95 -4.37
N GLY A 46 -2.60 0.39 -4.72
CA GLY A 46 -2.45 -1.03 -5.07
C GLY A 46 -2.85 -1.97 -3.93
N TYR A 47 -2.56 -1.60 -2.68
CA TYR A 47 -2.98 -2.35 -1.49
C TYR A 47 -4.43 -2.04 -1.07
N ALA A 48 -4.84 -0.77 -1.15
CA ALA A 48 -6.17 -0.33 -0.74
C ALA A 48 -7.27 -0.91 -1.63
N SER A 49 -7.01 -1.05 -2.94
CA SER A 49 -7.97 -1.58 -3.91
C SER A 49 -8.46 -3.00 -3.60
N PRO A 50 -7.58 -4.01 -3.44
CA PRO A 50 -8.01 -5.37 -3.07
C PRO A 50 -8.56 -5.42 -1.65
N ALA A 51 -8.01 -4.66 -0.70
CA ALA A 51 -8.53 -4.61 0.67
C ALA A 51 -9.98 -4.11 0.69
N TYR A 52 -10.25 -3.01 -0.02
CA TYR A 52 -11.60 -2.48 -0.17
C TYR A 52 -12.53 -3.44 -0.91
N GLY A 53 -12.04 -4.08 -1.99
CA GLY A 53 -12.81 -5.07 -2.74
C GLY A 53 -13.23 -6.27 -1.88
N LEU A 54 -12.30 -6.82 -1.08
CA LEU A 54 -12.56 -7.91 -0.15
C LEU A 54 -13.53 -7.48 0.96
N LEU A 55 -13.31 -6.31 1.57
CA LEU A 55 -14.21 -5.76 2.57
C LEU A 55 -15.64 -5.69 2.03
N ARG A 56 -15.82 -5.09 0.85
CA ARG A 56 -17.13 -4.94 0.22
C ARG A 56 -17.77 -6.27 -0.16
N PHE A 57 -16.96 -7.23 -0.61
CA PHE A 57 -17.41 -8.59 -0.88
C PHE A 57 -17.96 -9.26 0.38
N PHE A 58 -17.22 -9.19 1.49
CA PHE A 58 -17.66 -9.76 2.77
C PHE A 58 -18.86 -9.03 3.36
N GLU A 59 -18.97 -7.71 3.24
CA GLU A 59 -20.18 -6.97 3.65
C GLU A 59 -21.43 -7.44 2.90
N ARG A 60 -21.32 -7.64 1.59
CA ARG A 60 -22.43 -8.15 0.76
C ARG A 60 -22.80 -9.57 1.16
N ARG A 61 -21.81 -10.43 1.36
CA ARG A 61 -22.00 -11.83 1.73
C ARG A 61 -22.51 -11.98 3.16
N GLY A 62 -22.06 -11.14 4.09
CA GLY A 62 -22.56 -11.04 5.45
C GLY A 62 -24.04 -10.66 5.46
N ARG A 63 -24.43 -9.60 4.75
CA ARG A 63 -25.85 -9.20 4.63
C ARG A 63 -26.73 -10.27 3.98
N ALA A 64 -26.23 -11.00 3.00
CA ALA A 64 -26.97 -12.05 2.31
C ALA A 64 -27.12 -13.34 3.15
N ASN A 65 -26.12 -13.70 3.96
CA ASN A 65 -26.12 -14.95 4.74
C ASN A 65 -26.52 -14.77 6.21
N ALA A 66 -26.61 -13.53 6.72
CA ALA A 66 -27.08 -13.25 8.09
C ALA A 66 -28.56 -13.62 8.33
N ALA A 67 -29.29 -14.07 7.32
CA ALA A 67 -30.62 -14.66 7.50
C ALA A 67 -30.58 -16.09 8.09
N LEU A 68 -29.40 -16.73 8.20
CA LEU A 68 -29.27 -18.10 8.71
C LEU A 68 -29.04 -18.21 10.24
N GLU A 69 -28.83 -17.10 10.96
CA GLU A 69 -28.68 -17.13 12.43
C GLU A 69 -30.01 -17.07 13.21
N VAL A 70 -31.16 -17.03 12.52
CA VAL A 70 -32.50 -16.89 13.14
C VAL A 70 -33.34 -18.17 13.04
N MET A 71 -32.72 -19.35 12.85
CA MET A 71 -33.48 -20.62 12.85
C MET A 71 -32.94 -21.62 13.86
#